data_AF-A0A8H6H9C5-F1
#
_entry.id   AF-A0A8H6H9C5-F1
#
_cell.length_a   1.000
_cell.length_b   1.000
_cell.length_c   1.000
_cell.angle_alpha   90.00
_cell.angle_beta   90.00
_cell.angle_gamma   90.00
#
_symmetry.space_group_name_H-M   'P 1'
#
loop_
_entity.id
_entity.type
_entity.pdbx_description
1 polymer ?
#
loop_
_entity_poly.entity_id
_entity_poly.type
_entity_poly.pdbx_seq_one_letter_code
_entity_poly.pdbx_strand_id
1 'polypeptide(L)'
;MARKPNAILPFREKADDRRRLTGEDGPFAPQVSKTKEGLFSMVVCRAITWDTDFARRSKQVFDSYEDLERERTKHKALHPKDAEQESYFCKKNAYGGTAFGRKFENAKEYWDSAIDLEEEWRELTSREKRCAFTECVNFFRPPGDRAGRFKELGPLAAYLLACDVAYAGLCCYPSLGEVAQAVYDNDAGALKGLRYLGLVGSAGERRNRQTIPAIEAGLQEVMKFVIEGYSEKEREEMGFDIICVEHLLCKLSRNHRLLTAA
;
A
#
# COMPACT_ATOMS: atom_id res chain seq x y z
N MET A 1 -3.32 -17.23 17.25
CA MET A 1 -3.12 -16.45 16.00
C MET A 1 -3.69 -15.05 16.19
N ALA A 2 -2.89 -14.00 15.96
CA ALA A 2 -3.38 -12.64 16.09
C ALA A 2 -4.45 -12.37 15.02
N ARG A 3 -5.61 -11.85 15.43
CA ARG A 3 -6.82 -11.76 14.58
C ARG A 3 -6.70 -10.88 13.33
N LYS A 4 -5.62 -10.11 13.14
CA LYS A 4 -5.36 -9.23 11.97
C LYS A 4 -3.85 -8.94 11.77
N PRO A 5 -3.04 -9.83 11.18
CA PRO A 5 -1.58 -9.66 11.05
C PRO A 5 -1.21 -8.36 10.32
N ASN A 6 -1.86 -8.05 9.20
CA ASN A 6 -1.67 -6.82 8.42
C ASN A 6 -1.95 -5.53 9.22
N ALA A 7 -2.75 -5.62 10.28
CA ALA A 7 -3.14 -4.47 11.07
C ALA A 7 -2.18 -4.15 12.22
N ILE A 8 -1.31 -5.10 12.61
CA ILE A 8 -0.47 -5.01 13.82
C ILE A 8 1.02 -5.26 13.56
N LEU A 9 1.37 -5.97 12.48
CA LEU A 9 2.75 -6.29 12.14
C LEU A 9 3.48 -5.00 11.72
N PRO A 10 4.57 -4.61 12.41
CA PRO A 10 5.32 -3.40 12.06
C PRO A 10 6.19 -3.60 10.81
N PHE A 11 6.62 -4.84 10.55
CA PHE A 11 7.49 -5.18 9.43
C PHE A 11 6.66 -5.47 8.18
N ARG A 12 6.44 -4.42 7.38
CA ARG A 12 5.55 -4.41 6.21
C ARG A 12 5.80 -5.60 5.28
N GLU A 13 7.04 -5.82 4.86
CA GLU A 13 7.39 -6.86 3.87
C GLU A 13 7.30 -8.30 4.43
N LYS A 14 7.12 -8.46 5.75
CA LYS A 14 6.90 -9.77 6.36
C LYS A 14 5.42 -10.17 6.42
N ALA A 15 4.51 -9.27 6.03
CA ALA A 15 3.09 -9.57 5.97
C ALA A 15 2.79 -10.59 4.85
N ASP A 16 1.91 -11.56 5.11
CA ASP A 16 1.60 -12.63 4.17
C ASP A 16 1.08 -12.11 2.82
N ASP A 17 0.25 -11.07 2.85
CA ASP A 17 -0.27 -10.45 1.63
C ASP A 17 0.82 -9.76 0.83
N ARG A 18 1.85 -9.20 1.50
CA ARG A 18 3.01 -8.62 0.82
C ARG A 18 3.87 -9.68 0.16
N ARG A 19 4.20 -10.75 0.87
CA ARG A 19 4.99 -11.87 0.35
C ARG A 19 4.41 -12.47 -0.92
N ARG A 20 3.09 -12.56 -1.01
CA ARG A 20 2.41 -13.07 -2.20
C ARG A 20 2.42 -12.10 -3.38
N LEU A 21 2.33 -10.79 -3.11
CA LEU A 21 2.40 -9.78 -4.18
C LEU A 21 3.80 -9.61 -4.75
N THR A 22 4.83 -9.74 -3.91
CA THR A 22 6.24 -9.60 -4.31
C THR A 22 6.91 -10.93 -4.63
N GLY A 23 6.17 -12.04 -4.57
CA GLY A 23 6.68 -13.35 -4.95
C GLY A 23 6.86 -13.50 -6.46
N GLU A 24 7.45 -14.62 -6.88
CA GLU A 24 7.72 -14.90 -8.30
C GLU A 24 6.46 -14.91 -9.17
N ASP A 25 5.31 -15.32 -8.60
CA ASP A 25 4.00 -15.32 -9.28
C ASP A 25 3.16 -14.06 -9.00
N GLY A 26 3.80 -13.02 -8.45
CA GLY A 26 3.15 -11.77 -8.07
C GLY A 26 3.15 -10.74 -9.21
N PRO A 27 2.28 -9.72 -9.13
CA PRO A 27 2.20 -8.68 -10.16
C PRO A 27 3.44 -7.78 -10.22
N PHE A 28 4.29 -7.83 -9.21
CA PHE A 28 5.56 -7.11 -9.15
C PHE A 28 6.76 -7.92 -9.69
N ALA A 29 6.54 -9.14 -10.15
CA ALA A 29 7.60 -9.99 -10.67
C ALA A 29 8.09 -9.49 -12.04
N PRO A 30 9.41 -9.59 -12.36
CA PRO A 30 10.02 -8.93 -13.53
C PRO A 30 9.37 -9.26 -14.88
N GLN A 31 8.80 -10.46 -15.00
CA GLN A 31 8.18 -10.96 -16.23
C GLN A 31 6.84 -10.30 -16.58
N VAL A 32 6.13 -9.73 -15.59
CA VAL A 32 4.81 -9.10 -15.79
C VAL A 32 4.73 -7.65 -15.32
N SER A 33 5.63 -7.20 -14.45
CA SER A 33 5.47 -5.94 -13.74
C SER A 33 5.45 -4.67 -14.61
N LYS A 34 5.93 -4.79 -15.85
CA LYS A 34 5.97 -3.71 -16.85
C LYS A 34 4.88 -3.81 -17.91
N THR A 35 3.99 -4.79 -17.81
CA THR A 35 2.89 -5.00 -18.77
C THR A 35 1.58 -4.43 -18.23
N LYS A 36 0.55 -4.29 -19.09
CA LYS A 36 -0.79 -3.90 -18.65
C LYS A 36 -1.40 -4.92 -17.70
N GLU A 37 -1.11 -6.22 -17.87
CA GLU A 37 -1.59 -7.31 -17.01
C GLU A 37 -1.00 -7.18 -15.60
N GLY A 38 0.30 -6.86 -15.51
CA GLY A 38 0.95 -6.50 -14.25
C GLY A 38 0.31 -5.28 -13.62
N LEU A 39 0.19 -4.16 -14.35
CA LEU A 39 -0.42 -2.92 -13.85
C LEU A 39 -1.84 -3.15 -13.34
N PHE A 40 -2.69 -3.81 -14.13
CA PHE A 40 -4.05 -4.17 -13.76
C PHE A 40 -4.06 -4.97 -12.45
N SER A 41 -3.23 -6.00 -12.37
CA SER A 41 -3.15 -6.89 -11.21
C SER A 41 -2.65 -6.17 -9.96
N MET A 42 -1.66 -5.26 -10.08
CA MET A 42 -1.20 -4.42 -8.97
C MET A 42 -2.36 -3.58 -8.40
N VAL A 43 -3.10 -2.90 -9.28
CA VAL A 43 -4.21 -2.03 -8.89
C VAL A 43 -5.36 -2.85 -8.27
N VAL A 44 -5.77 -3.97 -8.88
CA VAL A 44 -6.78 -4.87 -8.30
C VAL A 44 -6.38 -5.33 -6.91
N CYS A 45 -5.12 -5.75 -6.74
CA CYS A 45 -4.62 -6.21 -5.46
C CYS A 45 -4.69 -5.15 -4.36
N ARG A 46 -4.37 -3.90 -4.66
CA ARG A 46 -4.36 -2.82 -3.66
C ARG A 46 -5.71 -2.15 -3.47
N ALA A 47 -6.47 -1.98 -4.55
CA ALA A 47 -7.72 -1.24 -4.53
C ALA A 47 -8.92 -2.12 -4.20
N ILE A 48 -8.92 -3.41 -4.53
CA ILE A 48 -10.09 -4.30 -4.36
C ILE A 48 -9.78 -5.41 -3.37
N THR A 49 -8.80 -6.26 -3.66
CA THR A 49 -8.64 -7.55 -2.97
C THR A 49 -7.70 -7.47 -1.76
N TRP A 50 -7.21 -6.29 -1.39
CA TRP A 50 -6.31 -6.13 -0.25
C TRP A 50 -6.95 -6.65 1.05
N ASP A 51 -6.18 -7.44 1.82
CA ASP A 51 -6.61 -8.10 3.06
C ASP A 51 -7.73 -9.14 2.90
N THR A 52 -8.17 -9.51 1.69
CA THR A 52 -9.31 -10.43 1.52
C THR A 52 -8.92 -11.91 1.48
N ASP A 53 -9.87 -12.79 1.76
CA ASP A 53 -9.63 -14.24 1.66
C ASP A 53 -9.48 -14.72 0.22
N PHE A 54 -10.15 -14.05 -0.72
CA PHE A 54 -9.90 -14.23 -2.15
C PHE A 54 -8.43 -13.98 -2.46
N ALA A 55 -7.90 -12.81 -2.08
CA ALA A 55 -6.49 -12.51 -2.30
C ALA A 55 -5.62 -13.60 -1.73
N ARG A 56 -5.79 -14.04 -0.47
CA ARG A 56 -4.93 -15.06 0.16
C ARG A 56 -4.89 -16.41 -0.58
N ARG A 57 -5.93 -16.75 -1.34
CA ARG A 57 -6.13 -18.09 -1.92
C ARG A 57 -6.07 -18.12 -3.45
N SER A 58 -6.25 -16.98 -4.12
CA SER A 58 -6.24 -16.88 -5.58
C SER A 58 -4.83 -16.69 -6.12
N LYS A 59 -4.67 -16.84 -7.44
CA LYS A 59 -3.52 -16.23 -8.15
C LYS A 59 -3.51 -14.70 -7.99
N GLN A 60 -2.36 -14.07 -8.22
CA GLN A 60 -2.19 -12.61 -8.04
C GLN A 60 -1.99 -11.85 -9.36
N VAL A 61 -1.74 -12.56 -10.44
CA VAL A 61 -1.65 -12.00 -11.79
C VAL A 61 -2.86 -12.46 -12.59
N PHE A 62 -3.51 -11.50 -13.24
CA PHE A 62 -4.68 -11.71 -14.07
C PHE A 62 -4.40 -11.15 -15.46
N ASP A 63 -4.57 -11.99 -16.48
CA ASP A 63 -4.23 -11.65 -17.86
C ASP A 63 -5.29 -10.77 -18.54
N SER A 64 -6.48 -10.69 -17.95
CA SER A 64 -7.57 -9.82 -18.38
C SER A 64 -8.63 -9.67 -17.28
N TYR A 65 -9.62 -8.81 -17.51
CA TYR A 65 -10.81 -8.75 -16.67
C TYR A 65 -11.58 -10.08 -16.65
N GLU A 66 -11.73 -10.75 -17.79
CA GLU A 66 -12.39 -12.06 -17.90
C GLU A 66 -11.64 -13.13 -17.12
N ASP A 67 -10.31 -13.04 -17.06
CA ASP A 67 -9.48 -13.93 -16.27
C ASP A 67 -9.70 -13.76 -14.76
N LEU A 68 -9.82 -12.52 -14.29
CA LEU A 68 -10.21 -12.22 -12.92
C LEU A 68 -11.63 -12.73 -12.59
N GLU A 69 -12.60 -12.55 -13.49
CA GLU A 69 -13.97 -13.04 -13.30
C GLU A 69 -14.08 -14.57 -13.33
N ARG A 70 -13.27 -15.25 -14.16
CA ARG A 70 -13.14 -16.71 -14.11
C ARG A 70 -12.61 -17.18 -12.75
N GLU A 71 -11.58 -16.51 -12.22
CA GLU A 71 -11.05 -16.85 -10.89
C GLU A 71 -12.09 -16.55 -9.79
N ARG A 72 -12.83 -15.44 -9.89
CA ARG A 72 -13.96 -15.13 -9.00
C ARG A 72 -15.02 -16.25 -9.01
N THR A 73 -15.39 -16.72 -10.20
CA THR A 73 -16.38 -17.79 -10.40
C THR A 73 -15.89 -19.11 -9.80
N LYS A 74 -14.63 -19.48 -10.05
CA LYS A 74 -13.99 -20.66 -9.45
C LYS A 74 -14.03 -20.59 -7.91
N HIS A 75 -13.72 -19.44 -7.32
CA HIS A 75 -13.80 -19.27 -5.87
C HIS A 75 -15.22 -19.34 -5.32
N LYS A 76 -16.23 -18.81 -6.04
CA LYS A 76 -17.64 -18.98 -5.67
C LYS A 76 -18.05 -20.46 -5.66
N ALA A 77 -17.52 -21.27 -6.59
CA ALA A 77 -17.80 -22.70 -6.64
C ALA A 77 -17.07 -23.48 -5.53
N LEU A 78 -15.81 -23.14 -5.23
CA LEU A 78 -15.00 -23.85 -4.23
C LEU A 78 -15.33 -23.44 -2.78
N HIS A 79 -15.79 -22.20 -2.58
CA HIS A 79 -16.02 -21.61 -1.26
C HIS A 79 -17.37 -20.87 -1.19
N PRO A 80 -18.51 -21.54 -1.47
CA PRO A 80 -19.80 -20.87 -1.66
C PRO A 80 -20.22 -20.04 -0.44
N LYS A 81 -20.08 -20.60 0.78
CA LYS A 81 -20.46 -19.91 2.03
C LYS A 81 -19.62 -18.67 2.32
N ASP A 82 -18.32 -18.72 2.04
CA ASP A 82 -17.42 -17.58 2.28
C ASP A 82 -17.65 -16.51 1.21
N ALA A 83 -17.81 -16.93 -0.05
CA ALA A 83 -17.97 -16.08 -1.23
C ALA A 83 -19.34 -15.37 -1.32
N GLU A 84 -20.31 -15.73 -0.49
CA GLU A 84 -21.55 -14.97 -0.29
C GLU A 84 -21.28 -13.58 0.32
N GLN A 85 -20.20 -13.44 1.10
CA GLN A 85 -19.84 -12.18 1.73
C GLN A 85 -19.03 -11.31 0.77
N GLU A 86 -19.45 -10.06 0.57
CA GLU A 86 -18.72 -9.10 -0.27
C GLU A 86 -17.25 -8.94 0.20
N SER A 87 -17.00 -9.00 1.52
CA SER A 87 -15.67 -8.93 2.12
C SER A 87 -14.73 -10.08 1.75
N TYR A 88 -15.25 -11.19 1.21
CA TYR A 88 -14.43 -12.26 0.67
C TYR A 88 -13.61 -11.78 -0.53
N PHE A 89 -14.21 -10.94 -1.38
CA PHE A 89 -13.60 -10.40 -2.60
C PHE A 89 -13.09 -8.98 -2.42
N CYS A 90 -13.80 -8.15 -1.64
CA CYS A 90 -13.51 -6.73 -1.46
C CYS A 90 -13.77 -6.26 -0.01
N LYS A 91 -12.71 -5.90 0.73
CA LYS A 91 -12.84 -5.30 2.05
C LYS A 91 -12.89 -3.77 1.96
N LYS A 92 -14.09 -3.20 2.12
CA LYS A 92 -14.30 -1.74 2.10
C LYS A 92 -13.51 -0.99 3.18
N ASN A 93 -13.21 -1.62 4.30
CA ASN A 93 -12.47 -1.04 5.43
C ASN A 93 -11.01 -1.53 5.55
N ALA A 94 -10.41 -2.06 4.47
CA ALA A 94 -9.07 -2.66 4.50
C ALA A 94 -7.97 -1.72 5.02
N TYR A 95 -8.16 -0.40 4.89
CA TYR A 95 -7.24 0.64 5.37
C TYR A 95 -7.76 1.39 6.61
N GLY A 96 -8.75 0.84 7.31
CA GLY A 96 -9.35 1.41 8.52
C GLY A 96 -10.71 2.04 8.26
N GLY A 97 -10.77 3.16 7.52
CA GLY A 97 -12.02 3.81 7.14
C GLY A 97 -12.78 3.03 6.06
N THR A 98 -14.11 3.08 6.07
CA THR A 98 -14.97 2.42 5.08
C THR A 98 -15.00 3.24 3.78
N ALA A 99 -14.48 2.66 2.69
CA ALA A 99 -14.60 3.22 1.33
C ALA A 99 -15.82 2.61 0.63
N PHE A 100 -16.96 3.31 0.63
CA PHE A 100 -18.22 2.79 0.09
C PHE A 100 -18.21 2.56 -1.43
N GLY A 101 -17.43 3.35 -2.18
CA GLY A 101 -17.28 3.18 -3.63
C GLY A 101 -16.38 2.01 -4.03
N ARG A 102 -15.58 1.47 -3.10
CA ARG A 102 -14.73 0.31 -3.36
C ARG A 102 -15.59 -0.95 -3.49
N LYS A 103 -15.55 -1.56 -4.67
CA LYS A 103 -16.28 -2.79 -5.00
C LYS A 103 -15.53 -3.58 -6.06
N PHE A 104 -15.80 -4.88 -6.15
CA PHE A 104 -15.12 -5.76 -7.09
C PHE A 104 -15.37 -5.36 -8.55
N GLU A 105 -16.56 -4.83 -8.83
CA GLU A 105 -17.02 -4.45 -10.16
C GLU A 105 -16.20 -3.29 -10.76
N ASN A 106 -15.46 -2.54 -9.92
CA ASN A 106 -14.54 -1.51 -10.43
C ASN A 106 -13.38 -2.12 -11.24
N ALA A 107 -13.12 -3.43 -11.12
CA ALA A 107 -12.05 -4.10 -11.86
C ALA A 107 -12.19 -3.98 -13.37
N LYS A 108 -13.42 -3.93 -13.92
CA LYS A 108 -13.60 -3.74 -15.36
C LYS A 108 -13.02 -2.40 -15.82
N GLU A 109 -13.37 -1.33 -15.09
CA GLU A 109 -12.85 0.01 -15.37
C GLU A 109 -11.32 0.06 -15.18
N TYR A 110 -10.75 -0.70 -14.23
CA TYR A 110 -9.30 -0.77 -14.07
C TYR A 110 -8.59 -1.46 -15.23
N TRP A 111 -9.22 -2.49 -15.81
CA TRP A 111 -8.69 -3.16 -17.00
C TRP A 111 -8.70 -2.21 -18.21
N ASP A 112 -9.82 -1.51 -18.42
CA ASP A 112 -9.94 -0.52 -19.48
C ASP A 112 -8.86 0.58 -19.30
N SER A 113 -8.67 1.09 -18.09
CA SER A 113 -7.60 2.05 -17.79
C SER A 113 -6.19 1.49 -17.96
N ALA A 114 -5.96 0.21 -17.63
CA ALA A 114 -4.64 -0.41 -17.81
C ALA A 114 -4.27 -0.58 -19.29
N ILE A 115 -5.26 -0.81 -20.17
CA ILE A 115 -5.09 -0.78 -21.62
C ILE A 115 -4.70 0.62 -22.07
N ASP A 116 -5.48 1.64 -21.68
CA ASP A 116 -5.26 3.02 -22.10
C ASP A 116 -3.90 3.58 -21.64
N LEU A 117 -3.40 3.08 -20.50
CA LEU A 117 -2.15 3.54 -19.87
C LEU A 117 -0.95 2.62 -20.17
N GLU A 118 -1.10 1.59 -21.01
CA GLU A 118 -0.05 0.57 -21.22
C GLU A 118 1.27 1.21 -21.64
N GLU A 119 1.25 2.06 -22.66
CA GLU A 119 2.45 2.70 -23.20
C GLU A 119 3.08 3.67 -22.19
N GLU A 120 2.27 4.46 -21.49
CA GLU A 120 2.78 5.39 -20.47
C GLU A 120 3.42 4.63 -19.29
N TRP A 121 2.81 3.52 -18.85
CA TRP A 121 3.35 2.67 -17.80
C TRP A 121 4.66 2.01 -18.23
N ARG A 122 4.71 1.48 -19.45
CA ARG A 122 5.90 0.87 -20.05
C ARG A 122 7.03 1.89 -20.14
N GLU A 123 6.74 3.10 -20.61
CA GLU A 123 7.71 4.19 -20.68
C GLU A 123 8.24 4.55 -19.30
N LEU A 124 7.35 4.77 -18.32
CA LEU A 124 7.72 5.14 -16.95
C LEU A 124 8.65 4.11 -16.30
N THR A 125 8.40 2.82 -16.53
CA THR A 125 9.10 1.70 -15.86
C THR A 125 10.26 1.09 -16.64
N SER A 126 10.45 1.51 -17.90
CA SER A 126 11.54 1.02 -18.76
C SER A 126 12.68 2.03 -18.96
N ARG A 127 12.59 3.20 -18.33
CA ARG A 127 13.65 4.22 -18.39
C ARG A 127 14.97 3.68 -17.84
N GLU A 128 16.07 4.02 -18.51
CA GLU A 128 17.43 3.72 -18.05
C GLU A 128 17.66 4.30 -16.64
N LYS A 129 17.24 5.55 -16.44
CA LYS A 129 17.10 6.15 -15.11
C LYS A 129 15.66 6.00 -14.63
N ARG A 130 15.48 5.26 -13.55
CA ARG A 130 14.16 5.07 -12.90
C ARG A 130 13.47 6.41 -12.62
N CYS A 131 12.15 6.42 -12.77
CA CYS A 131 11.34 7.60 -12.46
C CYS A 131 11.40 7.96 -10.97
N ALA A 132 11.15 9.23 -10.66
CA ALA A 132 11.07 9.68 -9.27
C ALA A 132 9.88 9.01 -8.55
N PHE A 133 9.98 8.84 -7.23
CA PHE A 133 8.90 8.23 -6.45
C PHE A 133 7.59 9.03 -6.59
N THR A 134 7.67 10.35 -6.46
CA THR A 134 6.55 11.26 -6.71
C THR A 134 5.95 11.15 -8.11
N GLU A 135 6.76 10.92 -9.14
CA GLU A 135 6.26 10.67 -10.50
C GLU A 135 5.43 9.38 -10.55
N CYS A 136 5.90 8.32 -9.88
CA CYS A 136 5.15 7.07 -9.75
C CYS A 136 3.83 7.23 -8.97
N VAL A 137 3.82 8.00 -7.87
CA VAL A 137 2.57 8.32 -7.16
C VAL A 137 1.60 9.07 -8.07
N ASN A 138 2.10 10.06 -8.81
CA ASN A 138 1.31 10.88 -9.72
C ASN A 138 0.79 10.09 -10.93
N PHE A 139 1.48 9.05 -11.36
CA PHE A 139 0.96 8.12 -12.37
C PHE A 139 -0.36 7.49 -11.90
N PHE A 140 -0.42 6.95 -10.67
CA PHE A 140 -1.66 6.36 -10.16
C PHE A 140 -2.72 7.40 -9.81
N ARG A 141 -2.28 8.56 -9.33
CA ARG A 141 -3.17 9.64 -8.90
C ARG A 141 -2.60 11.01 -9.29
N PRO A 142 -2.92 11.51 -10.49
CA PRO A 142 -2.45 12.80 -10.95
C PRO A 142 -2.91 13.95 -10.03
N PRO A 143 -2.05 14.96 -9.80
CA PRO A 143 -2.44 16.16 -9.05
C PRO A 143 -3.65 16.85 -9.69
N GLY A 144 -4.59 17.32 -8.87
CA GLY A 144 -5.80 18.01 -9.33
C GLY A 144 -6.91 17.10 -9.86
N ASP A 145 -6.61 15.84 -10.16
CA ASP A 145 -7.62 14.86 -10.55
C ASP A 145 -8.25 14.20 -9.31
N ARG A 146 -9.51 14.57 -9.03
CA ARG A 146 -10.26 14.00 -7.90
C ARG A 146 -10.66 12.55 -8.16
N ALA A 147 -10.94 12.19 -9.40
CA ALA A 147 -11.34 10.83 -9.79
C ALA A 147 -10.12 9.88 -9.80
N GLY A 148 -8.95 10.41 -10.16
CA GLY A 148 -7.74 9.63 -10.38
C GLY A 148 -7.86 8.74 -11.63
N ARG A 149 -6.77 8.06 -11.99
CA ARG A 149 -6.77 7.16 -13.16
C ARG A 149 -7.50 5.85 -12.92
N PHE A 150 -7.61 5.44 -11.66
CA PHE A 150 -8.30 4.23 -11.24
C PHE A 150 -9.38 4.61 -10.24
N LYS A 151 -10.63 4.36 -10.61
CA LYS A 151 -11.82 4.66 -9.79
C LYS A 151 -11.68 4.18 -8.35
N GLU A 152 -11.92 5.05 -7.39
CA GLU A 152 -11.86 4.73 -5.95
C GLU A 152 -10.47 4.28 -5.44
N LEU A 153 -9.40 4.49 -6.24
CA LEU A 153 -8.03 4.42 -5.77
C LEU A 153 -7.68 5.71 -5.00
N GLY A 154 -7.93 5.68 -3.69
CA GLY A 154 -7.66 6.81 -2.81
C GLY A 154 -6.16 7.14 -2.66
N PRO A 155 -5.83 8.34 -2.14
CA PRO A 155 -4.44 8.81 -1.97
C PRO A 155 -3.53 7.82 -1.25
N LEU A 156 -4.00 7.22 -0.15
CA LEU A 156 -3.25 6.23 0.61
C LEU A 156 -2.94 4.97 -0.21
N ALA A 157 -3.91 4.48 -0.99
CA ALA A 157 -3.71 3.28 -1.80
C ALA A 157 -2.73 3.54 -2.96
N ALA A 158 -2.79 4.73 -3.57
CA ALA A 158 -1.83 5.16 -4.59
C ALA A 158 -0.41 5.29 -4.02
N TYR A 159 -0.25 5.89 -2.83
CA TYR A 159 1.04 5.94 -2.13
C TYR A 159 1.59 4.52 -1.84
N LEU A 160 0.74 3.63 -1.30
CA LEU A 160 1.14 2.27 -0.98
C LEU A 160 1.50 1.44 -2.24
N LEU A 161 0.83 1.68 -3.37
CA LEU A 161 1.21 1.13 -4.66
C LEU A 161 2.59 1.62 -5.09
N ALA A 162 2.85 2.93 -5.03
CA ALA A 162 4.16 3.47 -5.37
C ALA A 162 5.27 2.90 -4.47
N CYS A 163 5.01 2.69 -3.17
CA CYS A 163 5.93 1.97 -2.29
C CYS A 163 6.22 0.55 -2.80
N ASP A 164 5.21 -0.18 -3.27
CA ASP A 164 5.39 -1.54 -3.81
C ASP A 164 6.21 -1.54 -5.11
N VAL A 165 5.94 -0.56 -5.97
CA VAL A 165 6.69 -0.35 -7.23
C VAL A 165 8.15 0.00 -6.94
N ALA A 166 8.42 0.79 -5.89
CA ALA A 166 9.78 1.10 -5.43
C ALA A 166 10.49 -0.16 -4.90
N TYR A 167 9.82 -0.97 -4.07
CA TYR A 167 10.36 -2.25 -3.62
C TYR A 167 10.66 -3.22 -4.77
N ALA A 168 9.84 -3.21 -5.82
CA ALA A 168 10.05 -3.98 -7.05
C ALA A 168 11.18 -3.40 -7.94
N GLY A 169 11.77 -2.27 -7.57
CA GLY A 169 12.86 -1.63 -8.32
C GLY A 169 12.42 -0.95 -9.61
N LEU A 170 11.12 -0.66 -9.78
CA LEU A 170 10.56 -0.04 -10.99
C LEU A 170 10.53 1.49 -10.93
N CYS A 171 10.63 2.06 -9.73
CA CYS A 171 10.87 3.49 -9.52
C CYS A 171 11.97 3.70 -8.46
N CYS A 172 12.35 4.96 -8.22
CA CYS A 172 13.24 5.31 -7.13
C CYS A 172 12.56 5.08 -5.76
N TYR A 173 13.37 4.74 -4.75
CA TYR A 173 12.90 4.77 -3.36
C TYR A 173 12.53 6.21 -2.96
N PRO A 174 11.50 6.39 -2.11
CA PRO A 174 11.12 7.72 -1.65
C PRO A 174 12.20 8.34 -0.78
N SER A 175 12.38 9.64 -0.94
CA SER A 175 13.13 10.47 0.01
C SER A 175 12.34 10.67 1.32
N LEU A 176 13.04 11.13 2.36
CA LEU A 176 12.43 11.47 3.64
C LEU A 176 11.32 12.52 3.48
N GLY A 177 11.58 13.58 2.68
CA GLY A 177 10.60 14.63 2.38
C GLY A 177 9.36 14.11 1.64
N GLU A 178 9.53 13.17 0.70
CA GLU A 178 8.38 12.55 0.00
C GLU A 178 7.52 11.71 0.96
N VAL A 179 8.13 10.98 1.91
CA VAL A 179 7.38 10.26 2.95
C VAL A 179 6.72 11.25 3.92
N ALA A 180 7.40 12.32 4.33
CA ALA A 180 6.82 13.36 5.18
C ALA A 180 5.60 14.03 4.54
N GLN A 181 5.69 14.33 3.25
CA GLN A 181 4.57 14.83 2.43
C GLN A 181 3.41 13.81 2.40
N ALA A 182 3.69 12.54 2.14
CA ALA A 182 2.66 11.50 2.14
C ALA A 182 1.99 11.34 3.51
N VAL A 183 2.74 11.44 4.61
CA VAL A 183 2.21 11.41 5.98
C VAL A 183 1.30 12.62 6.24
N TYR A 184 1.69 13.81 5.77
CA TYR A 184 0.89 15.02 5.86
C TYR A 184 -0.42 14.88 5.07
N ASP A 185 -0.35 14.48 3.81
CA ASP A 185 -1.50 14.41 2.89
C ASP A 185 -2.53 13.37 3.33
N ASN A 186 -2.07 12.20 3.76
CA ASN A 186 -2.95 11.09 4.12
C ASN A 186 -3.55 11.22 5.54
N ASP A 187 -3.16 12.22 6.35
CA ASP A 187 -3.61 12.45 7.74
C ASP A 187 -3.70 11.16 8.58
N ALA A 188 -2.74 10.26 8.33
CA ALA A 188 -2.89 8.84 8.65
C ALA A 188 -2.29 8.48 10.00
N GLY A 189 -2.22 7.17 10.28
CA GLY A 189 -1.73 6.63 11.54
C GLY A 189 -0.31 7.06 11.90
N ALA A 190 0.56 7.33 10.91
CA ALA A 190 1.95 7.70 11.15
C ALA A 190 2.07 9.06 11.85
N LEU A 191 1.30 10.07 11.41
CA LEU A 191 1.26 11.38 12.09
C LEU A 191 0.76 11.25 13.53
N LYS A 192 -0.22 10.35 13.78
CA LYS A 192 -0.67 10.02 15.14
C LYS A 192 0.43 9.34 15.95
N GLY A 193 1.22 8.47 15.33
CA GLY A 193 2.41 7.87 15.94
C GLY A 193 3.45 8.90 16.34
N LEU A 194 3.80 9.83 15.46
CA LEU A 194 4.75 10.91 15.75
C LEU A 194 4.27 11.83 16.89
N ARG A 195 2.99 12.21 16.87
CA ARG A 195 2.36 12.97 17.98
C ARG A 195 2.40 12.21 19.29
N TYR A 196 2.12 10.91 19.23
CA TYR A 196 2.13 10.06 20.42
C TYR A 196 3.53 9.98 21.05
N LEU A 197 4.58 9.95 20.22
CA LEU A 197 5.97 10.01 20.67
C LEU A 197 6.42 11.42 21.09
N GLY A 198 5.56 12.44 21.00
CA GLY A 198 5.91 13.83 21.32
C GLY A 198 6.86 14.49 20.32
N LEU A 199 7.03 13.91 19.13
CA LEU A 199 7.99 14.37 18.11
C LEU A 199 7.42 15.46 17.21
N VAL A 200 6.08 15.53 17.07
CA VAL A 200 5.40 16.48 16.19
C VAL A 200 4.13 16.97 16.87
N GLY A 201 4.07 18.24 17.24
CA GLY A 201 2.92 18.84 17.92
C GLY A 201 2.51 18.11 19.20
N SER A 202 1.33 18.46 19.71
CA SER A 202 0.73 17.76 20.86
C SER A 202 -0.36 16.75 20.42
N ALA A 203 -0.59 15.73 21.25
CA ALA A 203 -1.64 14.75 21.01
C ALA A 203 -3.01 15.44 20.98
N GLY A 204 -3.68 15.39 19.83
CA GLY A 204 -5.00 16.02 19.61
C GLY A 204 -4.97 17.35 18.84
N GLU A 205 -3.79 17.89 18.52
CA GLU A 205 -3.70 19.05 17.63
C GLU A 205 -4.22 18.77 16.22
N ARG A 206 -4.86 19.77 15.60
CA ARG A 206 -5.33 19.68 14.21
C ARG A 206 -4.14 19.56 13.25
N ARG A 207 -4.30 18.76 12.19
CA ARG A 207 -3.29 18.54 11.13
C ARG A 207 -2.71 19.82 10.56
N ASN A 208 -3.57 20.81 10.27
CA ASN A 208 -3.18 22.08 9.65
C ASN A 208 -2.25 22.96 10.49
N ARG A 209 -1.92 22.54 11.72
CA ARG A 209 -0.91 23.20 12.56
C ARG A 209 0.47 22.57 12.45
N GLN A 210 0.61 21.44 11.75
CA GLN A 210 1.88 20.76 11.54
C GLN A 210 2.45 21.13 10.17
N THR A 211 3.77 21.28 10.11
CA THR A 211 4.48 21.56 8.86
C THR A 211 5.18 20.30 8.38
N ILE A 212 5.35 20.16 7.06
CA ILE A 212 6.10 19.04 6.48
C ILE A 212 7.53 18.95 7.06
N PRO A 213 8.29 20.05 7.25
CA PRO A 213 9.59 19.99 7.92
C PRO A 213 9.55 19.43 9.34
N ALA A 214 8.49 19.71 10.13
CA ALA A 214 8.36 19.12 11.47
C ALA A 214 8.11 17.62 11.40
N ILE A 215 7.29 17.17 10.46
CA ILE A 215 7.04 15.73 10.21
C ILE A 215 8.34 15.04 9.76
N GLU A 216 9.09 15.67 8.87
CA GLU A 216 10.38 15.19 8.37
C GLU A 216 11.39 15.00 9.52
N ALA A 217 11.54 16.01 10.38
CA ALA A 217 12.39 15.93 11.56
C ALA A 217 11.94 14.81 12.52
N GLY A 218 10.64 14.67 12.75
CA GLY A 218 10.09 13.58 13.57
C GLY A 218 10.39 12.19 13.00
N LEU A 219 10.26 12.00 11.68
CA LEU A 219 10.63 10.75 11.02
C LEU A 219 12.14 10.47 11.15
N GLN A 220 12.97 11.50 11.01
CA GLN A 220 14.42 11.40 11.17
C GLN A 220 14.82 10.95 12.57
N GLU A 221 14.19 11.49 13.62
CA GLU A 221 14.43 11.06 15.01
C GLU A 221 14.05 9.59 15.24
N VAL A 222 12.92 9.14 14.68
CA VAL A 222 12.55 7.72 14.77
C VAL A 222 13.55 6.83 14.04
N MET A 223 14.00 7.24 12.85
CA MET A 223 15.03 6.51 12.11
C MET A 223 16.32 6.41 12.93
N LYS A 224 16.78 7.52 13.50
CA LYS A 224 17.96 7.58 14.35
C LYS A 224 17.84 6.63 15.54
N PHE A 225 16.72 6.67 16.25
CA PHE A 225 16.46 5.76 17.38
C PHE A 225 16.57 4.28 16.98
N VAL A 226 16.02 3.88 15.83
CA VAL A 226 16.12 2.49 15.36
C VAL A 226 17.55 2.14 14.92
N ILE A 227 18.26 3.07 14.27
CA ILE A 227 19.67 2.88 13.87
C ILE A 227 20.58 2.72 15.08
N GLU A 228 20.38 3.51 16.14
CA GLU A 228 21.18 3.44 17.35
C GLU A 228 20.81 2.23 18.24
N GLY A 229 19.54 1.81 18.20
CA GLY A 229 19.00 0.75 19.07
C GLY A 229 19.16 -0.69 18.55
N TYR A 230 19.40 -0.88 17.26
CA TYR A 230 19.49 -2.21 16.64
C TYR A 230 20.74 -2.35 15.79
N SER A 231 21.30 -3.55 15.71
CA SER A 231 22.42 -3.87 14.83
C SER A 231 22.05 -3.80 13.34
N GLU A 232 23.05 -3.71 12.46
CA GLU A 232 22.83 -3.73 11.01
C GLU A 232 22.08 -4.98 10.56
N LYS A 233 22.48 -6.16 11.05
CA LYS A 233 21.81 -7.43 10.75
C LYS A 233 20.33 -7.42 11.17
N GLU A 234 20.02 -6.92 12.36
CA GLU A 234 18.62 -6.81 12.81
C GLU A 234 17.82 -5.87 11.91
N ARG A 235 18.40 -4.74 11.49
CA ARG A 235 17.76 -3.79 10.57
C ARG A 235 17.53 -4.39 9.19
N GLU A 236 18.48 -5.15 8.66
CA GLU A 236 18.31 -5.90 7.41
C GLU A 236 17.19 -6.94 7.53
N GLU A 237 17.16 -7.70 8.62
CA GLU A 237 16.14 -8.71 8.87
C GLU A 237 14.73 -8.10 8.97
N MET A 238 14.62 -6.88 9.53
CA MET A 238 13.38 -6.10 9.58
C MET A 238 12.94 -5.60 8.20
N GLY A 239 13.86 -5.44 7.25
CA GLY A 239 13.63 -4.64 6.05
C GLY A 239 13.52 -3.16 6.39
N PHE A 240 14.41 -2.66 7.26
CA PHE A 240 14.36 -1.31 7.77
C PHE A 240 14.69 -0.27 6.69
N ASP A 241 13.71 0.57 6.40
CA ASP A 241 13.81 1.75 5.53
C ASP A 241 12.76 2.80 5.97
N ILE A 242 12.69 3.92 5.27
CA ILE A 242 11.76 5.00 5.61
C ILE A 242 10.27 4.62 5.41
N ILE A 243 9.95 3.73 4.46
CA ILE A 243 8.58 3.21 4.26
C ILE A 243 8.20 2.31 5.45
N CYS A 244 9.13 1.49 5.92
CA CYS A 244 8.95 0.66 7.11
C CYS A 244 8.72 1.53 8.37
N VAL A 245 9.44 2.65 8.50
CA VAL A 245 9.26 3.59 9.62
C VAL A 245 7.87 4.23 9.60
N GLU A 246 7.40 4.72 8.44
CA GLU A 246 6.03 5.21 8.29
C GLU A 246 5.02 4.14 8.71
N HIS A 247 5.22 2.90 8.22
CA HIS A 247 4.32 1.79 8.51
C HIS A 247 4.29 1.45 10.01
N LEU A 248 5.46 1.40 10.66
CA LEU A 248 5.62 1.17 12.09
C LEU A 248 4.85 2.22 12.90
N LEU A 249 5.04 3.50 12.60
CA LEU A 249 4.35 4.61 13.28
C LEU A 249 2.83 4.51 13.12
N CYS A 250 2.38 4.10 11.93
CA CYS A 250 0.98 3.80 11.65
C CYS A 250 0.39 2.74 12.60
N LYS A 251 1.19 1.76 13.05
CA LYS A 251 0.75 0.69 13.96
C LYS A 251 0.94 1.03 15.44
N LEU A 252 1.87 1.93 15.77
CA LEU A 252 2.23 2.24 17.15
C LEU A 252 1.02 2.70 17.99
N SER A 253 0.18 3.57 17.41
CA SER A 253 -1.09 4.01 18.03
C SER A 253 -2.12 2.88 18.26
N ARG A 254 -2.02 1.77 17.51
CA ARG A 254 -2.91 0.60 17.62
C ARG A 254 -2.37 -0.42 18.62
N ASN A 255 -1.06 -0.66 18.61
CA ASN A 255 -0.42 -1.64 19.47
C ASN A 255 -0.38 -1.18 20.94
N HIS A 256 -0.23 0.12 21.21
CA HIS A 256 -0.31 0.62 22.59
C HIS A 256 -1.68 0.34 23.24
N ARG A 257 -2.79 0.51 22.50
CA ARG A 257 -4.13 0.18 23.02
C ARG A 257 -4.27 -1.28 23.43
N LEU A 258 -3.51 -2.19 22.82
CA LEU A 258 -3.49 -3.60 23.17
C LEU A 258 -2.61 -3.87 24.40
N LEU A 259 -1.53 -3.09 24.58
CA LEU A 259 -0.62 -3.22 25.72
C LEU A 259 -1.16 -2.58 27.01
N THR A 260 -2.03 -1.57 26.92
CA THR A 260 -2.67 -0.94 28.09
C THR A 260 -4.06 -1.46 28.43
N ALA A 261 -4.59 -2.38 27.62
CA ALA A 261 -5.85 -3.08 27.89
C ALA A 261 -5.64 -4.52 28.40
N ALA A 262 -4.38 -4.90 28.63
CA ALA A 262 -3.94 -6.13 29.31
C ALA A 262 -3.43 -5.77 30.70
#